data_AF-A0A1J5ITT0-F1
#
_entry.id   AF-A0A1J5ITT0-F1
#
_cell.length_a   1.000
_cell.length_b   1.000
_cell.length_c   1.000
_cell.angle_alpha   90.00
_cell.angle_beta   90.00
_cell.angle_gamma   90.00
#
_symmetry.space_group_name_H-M   'P 1'
#
loop_
_entity.id
_entity.type
_entity.pdbx_description
1 polymer ?
#
loop_
_entity_poly.entity_id
_entity_poly.type
_entity_poly.pdbx_seq_one_letter_code
_entity_poly.pdbx_strand_id
1 'polypeptide(L)'
;MKVTNRDSIFIAVILIIVLTLVLGAKERTTKAVPDDATHKQVTSREACMSCHSAEGIHPQPMGHPKANQCFQCHKQPEHWVGPSK
;
A
#
# COMPACT_ATOMS: atom_id res chain seq x y z
N MET A 1 -0.68 -21.21 33.42
CA MET A 1 -0.01 -21.65 32.18
C MET A 1 1.48 -21.74 32.47
N LYS A 2 2.09 -22.93 32.35
CA LYS A 2 3.53 -23.11 32.62
C LYS A 2 4.26 -22.96 31.29
N VAL A 3 4.93 -21.82 31.08
CA VAL A 3 5.72 -21.56 29.88
C VAL A 3 6.89 -22.54 29.88
N THR A 4 6.97 -23.38 28.86
CA THR A 4 8.07 -24.34 28.70
C THR A 4 9.25 -23.67 28.01
N ASN A 5 10.43 -24.30 28.07
CA ASN A 5 11.61 -23.79 27.36
C ASN A 5 11.38 -23.66 25.84
N ARG A 6 10.55 -24.54 25.25
CA ARG A 6 10.17 -24.45 23.83
C ARG A 6 9.29 -23.23 23.54
N ASP A 7 8.37 -22.91 24.45
CA ASP A 7 7.49 -21.75 24.31
C ASP A 7 8.28 -20.45 24.40
N SER A 8 9.23 -20.37 25.34
CA SER A 8 10.13 -19.22 25.47
C SER A 8 10.98 -18.99 24.21
N ILE A 9 11.52 -20.07 23.61
CA ILE A 9 12.29 -19.98 22.36
C ILE A 9 11.39 -19.50 21.21
N PHE A 10 10.18 -20.04 21.09
CA PHE A 10 9.24 -19.63 20.04
C PHE A 10 8.87 -18.15 20.15
N ILE A 11 8.56 -17.67 21.36
CA ILE A 11 8.26 -16.27 21.61
C ILE A 11 9.47 -15.39 21.29
N ALA A 12 10.68 -15.79 21.69
CA ALA A 12 11.90 -15.04 21.39
C ALA A 12 12.12 -14.90 19.88
N VAL A 13 11.92 -15.97 19.09
CA VAL A 13 12.04 -15.93 17.63
C VAL A 13 11.01 -14.99 17.01
N ILE A 14 9.75 -15.06 17.43
CA ILE A 14 8.71 -14.14 16.93
C ILE A 14 9.08 -12.68 17.24
N LEU A 15 9.51 -12.40 18.47
CA LEU A 15 9.90 -11.06 18.87
C LEU A 15 11.08 -10.54 18.03
N ILE A 16 12.08 -11.38 17.77
CA ILE A 16 13.23 -11.02 16.93
C ILE A 16 12.77 -10.70 15.50
N ILE A 17 11.89 -11.51 14.91
CA ILE A 17 11.37 -11.28 13.55
C ILE A 17 10.58 -9.98 13.50
N VAL A 18 9.64 -9.77 14.42
CA VAL A 18 8.82 -8.55 14.48
C VAL A 18 9.70 -7.32 14.68
N LEU A 19 10.65 -7.38 15.61
CA LEU A 19 11.57 -6.27 15.87
C LEU A 19 12.41 -5.94 14.62
N THR A 20 12.91 -6.96 13.93
CA THR A 20 13.68 -6.79 12.69
C THR A 20 12.84 -6.13 11.59
N LEU A 21 11.58 -6.55 11.42
CA LEU A 21 10.67 -5.96 10.43
C LEU A 21 10.33 -4.50 10.77
N VAL A 22 10.09 -4.18 12.05
CA VAL A 22 9.77 -2.82 12.50
C VAL A 22 10.98 -1.89 12.32
N LEU A 23 12.17 -2.33 12.73
CA LEU A 23 13.39 -1.52 12.60
C LEU A 23 13.88 -1.41 11.15
N GLY A 24 13.56 -2.39 10.30
CA GLY A 24 13.89 -2.39 8.88
C GLY A 24 12.87 -1.68 7.99
N ALA A 25 11.69 -1.32 8.53
CA ALA A 25 10.67 -0.62 7.77
C ALA A 25 11.18 0.77 7.36
N LYS A 26 11.07 1.08 6.06
CA LYS A 26 11.42 2.40 5.52
C LYS A 26 10.17 3.25 5.34
N GLU A 27 10.35 4.56 5.41
CA GLU A 27 9.34 5.55 5.05
C GLU A 27 8.83 5.31 3.63
N ARG A 28 7.51 5.46 3.45
CA ARG A 28 6.85 5.32 2.14
C ARG A 28 7.31 6.48 1.25
N THR A 29 7.94 6.18 0.12
CA THR A 29 8.38 7.20 -0.86
C THR A 29 7.33 7.52 -1.92
N THR A 30 6.16 6.87 -1.85
CA THR A 30 5.08 7.02 -2.81
C THR A 30 4.31 8.32 -2.59
N LYS A 31 3.90 8.95 -3.68
CA LYS A 31 3.10 10.18 -3.64
C LYS A 31 1.66 9.87 -3.23
N ALA A 32 1.03 10.74 -2.45
CA ALA A 32 -0.40 10.65 -2.18
C ALA A 32 -1.21 10.93 -3.46
N VAL A 33 -2.39 10.31 -3.58
CA VAL A 33 -3.33 10.67 -4.65
C VAL A 33 -3.95 12.04 -4.34
N PRO A 34 -4.12 12.93 -5.33
CA PRO A 34 -4.73 14.24 -5.12
C PRO A 34 -6.13 14.14 -4.49
N ASP A 35 -6.45 15.05 -3.56
CA ASP A 35 -7.76 15.12 -2.93
C ASP A 35 -8.74 16.02 -3.71
N ASP A 36 -8.91 15.75 -5.00
CA ASP A 36 -9.78 16.53 -5.89
C ASP A 36 -11.05 15.78 -6.33
N ALA A 37 -11.96 16.51 -6.98
CA ALA A 37 -13.26 15.98 -7.41
C ALA A 37 -13.15 14.78 -8.34
N THR A 38 -12.09 14.71 -9.16
CA THR A 38 -11.85 13.61 -10.10
C THR A 38 -11.43 12.37 -9.33
N HIS A 39 -10.34 12.46 -8.56
CA HIS A 39 -9.75 11.32 -7.86
C HIS A 39 -10.67 10.77 -6.76
N LYS A 40 -11.53 11.61 -6.17
CA LYS A 40 -12.55 11.16 -5.20
C LYS A 40 -13.58 10.21 -5.79
N GLN A 41 -13.84 10.28 -7.10
CA GLN A 41 -14.89 9.49 -7.78
C GLN A 41 -14.37 8.29 -8.55
N VAL A 42 -13.06 8.13 -8.70
CA VAL A 42 -12.45 7.02 -9.45
C VAL A 42 -12.34 5.79 -8.55
N THR A 43 -13.10 4.73 -8.86
CA THR A 43 -13.27 3.57 -7.97
C THR A 43 -12.73 2.26 -8.54
N SER A 44 -12.42 2.23 -9.84
CA SER A 44 -11.90 1.05 -10.53
C SER A 44 -10.48 1.29 -11.05
N ARG A 45 -9.74 0.19 -11.24
CA ARG A 45 -8.40 0.22 -11.84
C ARG A 45 -8.47 0.81 -13.25
N GLU A 46 -9.46 0.41 -14.04
CA GLU A 46 -9.62 0.83 -15.43
C GLU A 46 -9.81 2.35 -15.51
N ALA A 47 -10.58 2.93 -14.58
CA ALA A 47 -10.77 4.37 -14.48
C ALA A 47 -9.49 5.10 -14.03
N CYS A 48 -8.66 4.52 -13.15
CA CYS A 48 -7.33 5.07 -12.86
C CYS A 48 -6.44 5.05 -14.13
N MET A 49 -6.48 3.93 -14.86
CA MET A 49 -5.63 3.69 -16.01
C MET A 49 -6.02 4.49 -17.25
N SER A 50 -7.19 5.13 -17.31
CA SER A 50 -7.56 6.02 -18.41
C SER A 50 -6.62 7.22 -18.53
N CYS A 51 -6.02 7.66 -17.42
CA CYS A 51 -5.04 8.75 -17.38
C CYS A 51 -3.63 8.27 -17.02
N HIS A 52 -3.50 7.16 -16.28
CA HIS A 52 -2.21 6.65 -15.78
C HIS A 52 -1.65 5.45 -16.55
N SER A 53 -2.20 5.12 -17.73
CA SER A 53 -1.60 4.16 -18.67
C SER A 53 -0.27 4.67 -19.25
N ALA A 54 0.45 3.81 -19.98
CA ALA A 54 1.71 4.20 -20.61
C ALA A 54 1.52 5.33 -21.64
N GLU A 55 0.36 5.38 -22.29
CA GLU A 55 -0.05 6.39 -23.27
C GLU A 55 -0.97 7.47 -22.67
N GLY A 56 -1.23 7.42 -21.37
CA GLY A 56 -2.15 8.33 -20.68
C GLY A 56 -1.58 9.74 -20.49
N ILE A 57 -2.40 10.65 -19.99
CA ILE A 57 -2.02 12.06 -19.75
C ILE A 57 -0.98 12.18 -18.62
N HIS A 58 -1.06 11.30 -17.63
CA HIS A 58 -0.14 11.25 -16.49
C HIS A 58 0.38 9.82 -16.32
N PRO A 59 1.22 9.33 -17.24
CA PRO A 59 1.64 7.94 -17.24
C PRO A 59 2.43 7.59 -15.97
N GLN A 60 2.34 6.33 -15.56
CA GLN A 60 3.17 5.82 -14.48
C GLN A 60 4.67 5.97 -14.84
N PRO A 61 5.53 6.32 -13.86
CA PRO A 61 6.95 6.48 -14.12
C PRO A 61 7.59 5.15 -14.53
N MET A 62 8.69 5.24 -15.26
CA MET A 62 9.50 4.08 -15.62
C MET A 62 9.96 3.34 -14.36
N GLY A 63 9.73 2.03 -14.29
CA GLY A 63 10.03 1.20 -13.12
C GLY A 63 8.91 1.13 -12.08
N HIS A 64 7.72 1.72 -12.33
CA HIS A 64 6.56 1.51 -11.47
C HIS A 64 6.19 0.01 -11.42
N PRO A 65 5.98 -0.58 -10.23
CA PRO A 65 5.58 -1.97 -10.10
C PRO A 65 4.26 -2.25 -10.83
N LYS A 66 4.11 -3.43 -11.45
CA LYS A 66 2.84 -3.87 -12.04
C LYS A 66 1.85 -4.31 -10.96
N ALA A 67 1.44 -3.37 -10.13
CA ALA A 67 0.49 -3.59 -9.04
C ALA A 67 -0.96 -3.42 -9.53
N ASN A 68 -1.88 -4.22 -8.98
CA ASN A 68 -3.31 -4.10 -9.23
C ASN A 68 -4.05 -3.28 -8.17
N GLN A 69 -3.41 -2.99 -7.04
CA GLN A 69 -4.00 -2.28 -5.92
C GLN A 69 -3.21 -1.00 -5.67
N CYS A 70 -3.60 0.09 -6.32
CA CYS A 70 -2.91 1.39 -6.27
C CYS A 70 -2.72 1.90 -4.84
N PHE A 71 -3.77 1.77 -4.02
CA PHE A 71 -3.78 2.27 -2.64
C PHE A 71 -3.03 1.41 -1.62
N GLN A 72 -2.42 0.29 -2.04
CA GLN A 72 -1.45 -0.39 -1.17
C GLN A 72 -0.25 0.50 -0.85
N CYS A 73 0.11 1.37 -1.80
CA CYS A 73 1.26 2.26 -1.68
C CYS A 73 0.87 3.74 -1.73
N HIS A 74 -0.13 4.13 -2.52
CA HIS A 74 -0.57 5.52 -2.59
C HIS A 74 -1.62 5.81 -1.51
N LYS A 75 -1.46 6.91 -0.76
CA LYS A 75 -2.49 7.34 0.20
C LYS A 75 -3.77 7.71 -0.56
N GLN A 76 -4.92 7.23 -0.06
CA GLN A 76 -6.24 7.56 -0.58
C GLN A 76 -6.59 9.04 -0.37
N PRO A 77 -7.41 9.63 -1.25
CA PRO A 77 -8.10 10.89 -0.98
C PRO A 77 -8.94 10.80 0.30
N GLU A 78 -9.01 11.88 1.09
CA GLU A 78 -9.72 11.91 2.38
C GLU A 78 -11.23 11.63 2.23
N HIS A 79 -11.79 11.97 1.05
CA HIS A 79 -13.22 11.79 0.73
C HIS A 79 -13.44 10.86 -0.45
N TRP A 80 -12.59 9.85 -0.61
CA TRP A 80 -12.74 8.86 -1.66
C TRP A 80 -13.99 8.02 -1.46
N VAL A 81 -14.82 7.88 -2.50
CA VAL A 81 -16.11 7.16 -2.41
C VAL A 81 -15.95 5.64 -2.26
N GLY A 82 -14.74 5.12 -2.43
CA GLY A 82 -14.41 3.70 -2.28
C GLY A 82 -14.79 2.87 -3.51
N PRO A 83 -14.34 1.60 -3.60
CA PRO A 83 -14.77 0.71 -4.67
C PRO A 83 -16.28 0.48 -4.58
N SER A 84 -16.98 0.51 -5.71
CA SER A 84 -18.36 0.01 -5.77
C SER A 84 -18.37 -1.45 -5.29
N LYS A 85 -19.23 -1.77 -4.34
CA LYS A 85 -19.39 -3.13 -3.81
C LYS A 85 -19.86 -4.10 -4.88
#